data_AF-A0A2V9AV58-F1
#
_entry.id   AF-A0A2V9AV58-F1
#
_cell.length_a   1.000
_cell.length_b   1.000
_cell.length_c   1.000
_cell.angle_alpha   90.00
_cell.angle_beta   90.00
_cell.angle_gamma   90.00
#
_symmetry.space_group_name_H-M   'P 1'
#
loop_
_entity.id
_entity.type
_entity.pdbx_description
1 polymer ?
#
loop_
_entity_poly.entity_id
_entity_poly.type
_entity_poly.pdbx_seq_one_letter_code
_entity_poly.pdbx_strand_id
1 'polypeptide(L)'
;MAPAITSFSATTGSIGNQVSISGSGFGTSAGSGVVLLNGKVATINSWSATSITFTIPTGATTGPLVVSVASSMNDSNPVNFTVTSTPLPSGWLDQDVGIVLKAGNAGYANGEFTIQTASNGVSSYSAQDAFHFVYQPLSGDGAIVARVVNLPTLQARVMIRETMDPSAKTVFVVETAKNVLAYYRTLSGATPSYFTSSLSYFSSPYWVKVQRNGSGFTVFYSPDGFDWTPFGSLLDISMAQNVYVGLAASGGSANNPTTEYFDNVSVTSSSVTPPVITSLSTTTGPVGTQVVISGSGFGTSQGSSAVVLNDAPVTVNSWSATSITITIPTAATTAEICVLVGPSMESSNPVLFTVTSSPLPRVGWTPILGEWERPEERVTPTACSQHRARERSWQTARTASISCISR
;
A
#
# COMPACT_ATOMS: atom_id res chain seq x y z
N MET A 1 -8.35 1.19 -31.60
CA MET A 1 -9.26 1.93 -30.68
C MET A 1 -8.42 2.89 -29.88
N ALA A 2 -8.95 4.07 -29.54
CA ALA A 2 -8.26 4.97 -28.62
C ALA A 2 -8.18 4.31 -27.23
N PRO A 3 -7.09 4.54 -26.46
CA PRO A 3 -7.04 4.14 -25.07
C PRO A 3 -8.16 4.82 -24.27
N ALA A 4 -8.58 4.22 -23.16
CA ALA A 4 -9.60 4.80 -22.29
C ALA A 4 -9.13 4.75 -20.84
N ILE A 5 -9.16 5.89 -20.17
CA ILE A 5 -8.91 6.00 -18.74
C ILE A 5 -10.23 5.80 -18.00
N THR A 6 -10.26 4.86 -17.07
CA THR A 6 -11.44 4.54 -16.26
C THR A 6 -11.33 5.04 -14.82
N SER A 7 -10.12 5.09 -14.25
CA SER A 7 -9.91 5.63 -12.90
C SER A 7 -8.46 6.06 -12.65
N PHE A 8 -8.26 6.80 -11.56
CA PHE A 8 -6.95 7.16 -11.03
C PHE A 8 -6.84 6.76 -9.56
N SER A 9 -5.62 6.59 -9.07
CA SER A 9 -5.33 6.53 -7.63
C SER A 9 -5.48 7.88 -6.94
N ALA A 10 -5.40 8.99 -7.68
CA ALA A 10 -5.58 10.35 -7.21
C ALA A 10 -5.92 11.28 -8.40
N THR A 11 -6.77 12.29 -8.20
CA THR A 11 -7.09 13.34 -9.19
C THR A 11 -6.38 14.67 -8.90
N THR A 12 -5.65 14.69 -7.80
CA THR A 12 -4.81 15.77 -7.31
C THR A 12 -3.45 15.19 -6.96
N GLY A 13 -2.41 15.99 -7.08
CA GLY A 13 -1.09 15.54 -6.67
C GLY A 13 -0.04 16.58 -6.96
N SER A 14 1.04 16.49 -6.21
CA SER A 14 2.10 17.46 -6.29
C SER A 14 3.23 16.97 -7.18
N ILE A 15 4.07 17.90 -7.61
CA ILE A 15 5.31 17.57 -8.32
C ILE A 15 6.09 16.49 -7.54
N GLY A 16 6.43 15.39 -8.21
CA GLY A 16 7.15 14.26 -7.63
C GLY A 16 6.28 13.13 -7.07
N ASN A 17 4.98 13.33 -6.88
CA ASN A 17 4.08 12.24 -6.46
C ASN A 17 3.86 11.24 -7.60
N GLN A 18 3.68 9.97 -7.23
CA GLN A 18 3.29 8.92 -8.16
C GLN A 18 1.77 8.80 -8.22
N VAL A 19 1.24 8.65 -9.43
CA VAL A 19 -0.18 8.44 -9.68
C VAL A 19 -0.34 7.22 -10.58
N SER A 20 -1.29 6.36 -10.22
CA SER A 20 -1.68 5.20 -11.01
C SER A 20 -2.93 5.51 -11.81
N ILE A 21 -2.92 5.19 -13.09
CA ILE A 21 -4.04 5.25 -14.02
C ILE A 21 -4.50 3.81 -14.24
N SER A 22 -5.81 3.58 -14.19
CA SER A 22 -6.41 2.33 -14.66
C SER A 22 -7.28 2.60 -15.90
N GLY A 23 -7.32 1.63 -16.80
CA GLY A 23 -8.03 1.79 -18.06
C GLY A 23 -7.92 0.60 -19.00
N SER A 24 -8.10 0.87 -20.28
CA SER A 24 -8.03 -0.14 -21.34
C SER A 24 -7.37 0.43 -22.60
N GLY A 25 -6.86 -0.46 -23.44
CA GLY A 25 -6.26 -0.09 -24.72
C GLY A 25 -4.88 0.57 -24.61
N PHE A 26 -4.21 0.50 -23.45
CA PHE A 26 -2.87 1.07 -23.23
C PHE A 26 -1.76 0.26 -23.92
N GLY A 27 -2.00 -1.01 -24.25
CA GLY A 27 -0.98 -1.93 -24.75
C GLY A 27 -0.08 -2.49 -23.64
N THR A 28 0.60 -3.60 -23.90
CA THR A 28 1.35 -4.35 -22.86
C THR A 28 2.64 -3.67 -22.40
N SER A 29 3.09 -2.61 -23.08
CA SER A 29 4.30 -1.84 -22.76
C SER A 29 4.18 -0.42 -23.31
N ALA A 30 4.89 0.54 -22.71
CA ALA A 30 4.82 1.95 -23.10
C ALA A 30 5.23 2.18 -24.57
N GLY A 31 6.33 1.58 -25.04
CA GLY A 31 6.85 1.87 -26.39
C GLY A 31 7.11 3.38 -26.57
N SER A 32 6.42 4.00 -27.53
CA SER A 32 6.41 5.46 -27.74
C SER A 32 5.28 6.19 -26.99
N GLY A 33 4.55 5.49 -26.14
CA GLY A 33 3.42 6.02 -25.38
C GLY A 33 3.87 6.96 -24.26
N VAL A 34 3.05 7.97 -23.99
CA VAL A 34 3.30 9.02 -23.01
C VAL A 34 2.05 9.28 -22.17
N VAL A 35 2.27 9.75 -20.95
CA VAL A 35 1.24 10.43 -20.15
C VAL A 35 1.53 11.92 -20.25
N LEU A 36 0.51 12.70 -20.65
CA LEU A 36 0.59 14.15 -20.77
C LEU A 36 -0.30 14.77 -19.70
N LEU A 37 0.28 15.65 -18.89
CA LEU A 37 -0.42 16.46 -17.89
C LEU A 37 -0.36 17.93 -18.29
N ASN A 38 -1.49 18.48 -18.71
CA ASN A 38 -1.62 19.80 -19.31
C ASN A 38 -0.59 20.04 -20.42
N GLY A 39 -0.40 19.03 -21.29
CA GLY A 39 0.58 19.05 -22.38
C GLY A 39 2.03 18.77 -21.98
N LYS A 40 2.32 18.57 -20.68
CA LYS A 40 3.66 18.22 -20.19
C LYS A 40 3.82 16.72 -20.03
N VAL A 41 4.89 16.16 -20.61
CA VAL A 41 5.20 14.74 -20.52
C VAL A 41 5.59 14.36 -19.08
N ALA A 42 4.92 13.37 -18.52
CA ALA A 42 5.23 12.79 -17.22
C ALA A 42 6.20 11.60 -17.33
N THR A 43 6.92 11.32 -16.25
CA THR A 43 7.82 10.16 -16.18
C THR A 43 7.03 8.89 -15.91
N ILE A 44 7.10 7.90 -16.79
CA ILE A 44 6.45 6.59 -16.61
C ILE A 44 7.30 5.72 -15.68
N ASN A 45 6.68 5.18 -14.63
CA ASN A 45 7.32 4.25 -13.68
C ASN A 45 6.97 2.79 -14.02
N SER A 46 5.72 2.53 -14.44
CA SER A 46 5.30 1.21 -14.93
C SER A 46 4.17 1.33 -15.95
N TRP A 47 4.03 0.30 -16.81
CA TRP A 47 3.03 0.27 -17.87
C TRP A 47 2.55 -1.17 -18.12
N SER A 48 1.24 -1.33 -18.29
CA SER A 48 0.58 -2.56 -18.72
C SER A 48 -0.64 -2.24 -19.58
N ALA A 49 -1.31 -3.27 -20.11
CA ALA A 49 -2.49 -3.10 -20.96
C ALA A 49 -3.66 -2.39 -20.26
N THR A 50 -3.67 -2.38 -18.92
CA THR A 50 -4.77 -1.86 -18.10
C THR A 50 -4.33 -0.90 -16.99
N SER A 51 -3.03 -0.73 -16.74
CA SER A 51 -2.55 0.17 -15.70
C SER A 51 -1.23 0.85 -16.07
N ILE A 52 -1.12 2.13 -15.73
CA ILE A 52 0.10 2.94 -15.92
C ILE A 52 0.37 3.64 -14.60
N THR A 53 1.61 3.59 -14.10
CA THR A 53 2.03 4.45 -13.00
C THR A 53 3.02 5.49 -13.51
N PHE A 54 2.86 6.74 -13.10
CA PHE A 54 3.71 7.84 -13.54
C PHE A 54 4.01 8.79 -12.39
N THR A 55 5.09 9.56 -12.53
CA THR A 55 5.48 10.61 -11.58
C THR A 55 5.13 11.97 -12.16
N ILE A 56 4.46 12.81 -11.36
CA ILE A 56 4.07 14.18 -11.75
C ILE A 56 5.35 15.00 -12.00
N PRO A 57 5.57 15.52 -13.22
CA PRO A 57 6.84 16.13 -13.59
C PRO A 57 7.03 17.51 -12.96
N THR A 58 8.29 17.91 -12.74
CA THR A 58 8.63 19.26 -12.26
C THR A 58 8.08 20.33 -13.18
N GLY A 59 7.41 21.34 -12.63
CA GLY A 59 6.76 22.41 -13.39
C GLY A 59 5.54 21.96 -14.19
N ALA A 60 4.88 20.87 -13.81
CA ALA A 60 3.52 20.58 -14.24
C ALA A 60 2.55 21.65 -13.70
N THR A 61 1.45 21.88 -14.41
CA THR A 61 0.37 22.77 -13.97
C THR A 61 -0.96 22.02 -14.04
N THR A 62 -1.94 22.46 -13.27
CA THR A 62 -3.31 21.95 -13.33
C THR A 62 -3.86 21.99 -14.75
N GLY A 63 -4.53 20.91 -15.16
CA GLY A 63 -5.13 20.79 -16.49
C GLY A 63 -5.48 19.35 -16.87
N PRO A 64 -5.83 19.11 -18.15
CA PRO A 64 -6.22 17.79 -18.62
C PRO A 64 -5.03 16.82 -18.60
N LEU A 65 -5.28 15.62 -18.11
CA LEU A 65 -4.39 14.47 -18.17
C LEU A 65 -4.90 13.47 -19.21
N VAL A 66 -4.03 13.07 -20.12
CA VAL A 66 -4.31 12.05 -21.15
C VAL A 66 -3.20 11.00 -21.23
N VAL A 67 -3.58 9.79 -21.67
CA VAL A 67 -2.65 8.75 -22.10
C VAL A 67 -2.63 8.73 -23.63
N SER A 68 -1.46 8.88 -24.23
CA SER A 68 -1.23 8.69 -25.65
C SER A 68 -0.41 7.43 -25.85
N VAL A 69 -0.89 6.46 -26.62
CA VAL A 69 -0.19 5.16 -26.82
C VAL A 69 0.81 5.21 -27.98
N ALA A 70 0.71 6.20 -28.87
CA ALA A 70 1.64 6.46 -29.96
C ALA A 70 1.40 7.86 -30.55
N SER A 71 2.42 8.46 -31.17
CA SER A 71 2.41 9.82 -31.74
C SER A 71 1.40 10.04 -32.88
N SER A 72 0.85 8.98 -33.47
CA SER A 72 -0.15 9.04 -34.55
C SER A 72 -1.51 8.46 -34.16
N MET A 73 -1.73 8.12 -32.88
CA MET A 73 -3.02 7.63 -32.38
C MET A 73 -3.75 8.72 -31.61
N ASN A 74 -5.07 8.56 -31.50
CA ASN A 74 -5.88 9.41 -30.64
C ASN A 74 -5.47 9.19 -29.17
N ASP A 75 -5.38 10.29 -28.44
CA ASP A 75 -5.26 10.28 -26.99
C ASP A 75 -6.48 9.63 -26.34
N SER A 76 -6.35 9.27 -25.06
CA SER A 76 -7.47 8.85 -24.25
C SER A 76 -8.50 9.95 -24.03
N ASN A 77 -9.62 9.61 -23.40
CA ASN A 77 -10.47 10.63 -22.78
C ASN A 77 -9.63 11.48 -21.81
N PRO A 78 -9.72 12.82 -21.87
CA PRO A 78 -9.04 13.68 -20.92
C PRO A 78 -9.71 13.63 -19.55
N VAL A 79 -8.90 13.63 -18.51
CA VAL A 79 -9.38 13.76 -17.12
C VAL A 79 -8.69 14.93 -16.47
N ASN A 80 -9.46 15.83 -15.83
CA ASN A 80 -8.89 16.98 -15.15
C ASN A 80 -8.04 16.53 -13.95
N PHE A 81 -6.80 17.01 -13.90
CA PHE A 81 -5.87 16.73 -12.82
C PHE A 81 -5.33 18.04 -12.23
N THR A 82 -5.35 18.15 -10.90
CA THR A 82 -4.90 19.36 -10.21
C THR A 82 -3.48 19.17 -9.68
N VAL A 83 -2.54 20.01 -10.15
CA VAL A 83 -1.16 20.01 -9.66
C VAL A 83 -1.03 20.95 -8.48
N THR A 84 -0.52 20.45 -7.36
CA THR A 84 -0.24 21.28 -6.18
C THR A 84 1.24 21.61 -6.11
N SER A 85 1.54 22.87 -5.74
CA SER A 85 2.91 23.37 -5.61
C SER A 85 3.60 22.93 -4.31
N THR A 86 2.91 22.19 -3.44
CA THR A 86 3.35 21.80 -2.09
C THR A 86 3.25 20.28 -1.91
N PRO A 87 4.26 19.50 -2.35
CA PRO A 87 4.26 18.04 -2.24
C PRO A 87 4.03 17.50 -0.85
N LEU A 88 3.09 16.56 -0.77
CA LEU A 88 2.98 15.65 0.37
C LEU A 88 4.32 14.93 0.59
N PRO A 89 4.68 14.60 1.84
CA PRO A 89 5.89 13.84 2.11
C PRO A 89 5.86 12.47 1.41
N SER A 90 7.03 11.94 1.08
CA SER A 90 7.16 10.63 0.43
C SER A 90 6.39 9.54 1.18
N GLY A 91 5.63 8.73 0.45
CA GLY A 91 4.80 7.65 1.00
C GLY A 91 3.41 8.08 1.47
N TRP A 92 3.07 9.37 1.41
CA TRP A 92 1.71 9.87 1.59
C TRP A 92 1.02 10.06 0.24
N LEU A 93 -0.24 9.68 0.19
CA LEU A 93 -1.13 9.80 -0.97
C LEU A 93 -2.37 10.57 -0.55
N ASP A 94 -3.11 11.13 -1.51
CA ASP A 94 -4.39 11.79 -1.25
C ASP A 94 -5.46 11.42 -2.26
N GLN A 95 -6.72 11.33 -1.81
CA GLN A 95 -7.89 11.22 -2.69
C GLN A 95 -9.19 11.59 -1.98
N ASP A 96 -10.22 11.91 -2.77
CA ASP A 96 -11.60 11.98 -2.28
C ASP A 96 -12.17 10.58 -2.04
N VAL A 97 -12.83 10.39 -0.89
CA VAL A 97 -13.67 9.24 -0.60
C VAL A 97 -15.13 9.65 -0.75
N GLY A 98 -15.88 8.88 -1.55
CA GLY A 98 -17.29 9.09 -1.81
C GLY A 98 -17.59 10.29 -2.70
N ILE A 99 -18.84 10.76 -2.66
CA ILE A 99 -19.30 11.87 -3.49
C ILE A 99 -19.08 13.18 -2.71
N VAL A 100 -18.09 13.96 -3.14
CA VAL A 100 -17.78 15.29 -2.58
C VAL A 100 -18.48 16.40 -3.37
N LEU A 101 -18.72 17.55 -2.72
CA LEU A 101 -19.36 18.73 -3.33
C LEU A 101 -18.43 19.46 -4.30
N LYS A 102 -17.12 19.39 -4.04
CA LYS A 102 -16.02 19.83 -4.91
C LYS A 102 -14.82 18.97 -4.59
N ALA A 103 -14.04 18.64 -5.62
CA ALA A 103 -12.82 17.85 -5.47
C ALA A 103 -11.90 18.48 -4.42
N GLY A 104 -11.45 17.66 -3.47
CA GLY A 104 -10.54 18.10 -2.42
C GLY A 104 -9.11 18.23 -2.93
N ASN A 105 -8.23 18.72 -2.06
CA ASN A 105 -6.82 18.90 -2.38
C ASN A 105 -5.96 18.83 -1.12
N ALA A 106 -4.73 18.33 -1.24
CA ALA A 106 -3.79 18.31 -0.14
C ALA A 106 -2.41 18.84 -0.53
N GLY A 107 -1.67 19.30 0.48
CA GLY A 107 -0.29 19.71 0.33
C GLY A 107 0.46 19.74 1.66
N TYR A 108 1.78 19.79 1.58
CA TYR A 108 2.64 19.88 2.76
C TYR A 108 3.76 20.91 2.56
N ALA A 109 3.96 21.74 3.57
CA ALA A 109 5.03 22.74 3.61
C ALA A 109 5.40 23.06 5.05
N ASN A 110 6.68 23.32 5.31
CA ASN A 110 7.17 23.82 6.61
C ASN A 110 6.73 23.00 7.84
N GLY A 111 6.58 21.68 7.72
CA GLY A 111 6.16 20.82 8.84
C GLY A 111 4.66 20.61 8.96
N GLU A 112 3.85 21.23 8.10
CA GLU A 112 2.40 21.27 8.21
C GLU A 112 1.73 20.67 6.96
N PHE A 113 0.77 19.77 7.18
CA PHE A 113 -0.17 19.28 6.17
C PHE A 113 -1.35 20.25 6.07
N THR A 114 -1.78 20.47 4.83
CA THR A 114 -2.98 21.24 4.48
C THR A 114 -3.94 20.34 3.72
N ILE A 115 -5.21 20.36 4.09
CA ILE A 115 -6.26 19.60 3.40
C ILE A 115 -7.44 20.52 3.11
N GLN A 116 -7.65 20.82 1.83
CA GLN A 116 -8.82 21.54 1.34
C GLN A 116 -9.93 20.57 0.95
N THR A 117 -11.17 20.86 1.34
CA THR A 117 -12.31 19.98 1.12
C THR A 117 -13.60 20.77 0.97
N ALA A 118 -14.55 20.19 0.22
CA ALA A 118 -15.95 20.57 0.24
C ALA A 118 -16.80 19.30 0.23
N SER A 119 -17.22 18.83 1.40
CA SER A 119 -17.87 17.53 1.53
C SER A 119 -18.82 17.45 2.74
N ASN A 120 -19.72 16.46 2.71
CA ASN A 120 -20.72 16.25 3.77
C ASN A 120 -20.17 15.47 4.98
N GLY A 121 -18.95 14.94 4.89
CA GLY A 121 -18.29 14.21 5.97
C GLY A 121 -18.80 12.80 6.20
N VAL A 122 -18.55 12.32 7.40
CA VAL A 122 -19.08 11.07 7.94
C VAL A 122 -20.08 11.43 9.04
N SER A 123 -21.26 10.82 9.02
CA SER A 123 -22.31 11.10 10.01
C SER A 123 -23.12 9.86 10.36
N SER A 124 -23.78 9.87 11.51
CA SER A 124 -24.68 8.80 11.95
C SER A 124 -25.97 8.69 11.12
N TYR A 125 -26.17 9.56 10.12
CA TYR A 125 -27.36 9.58 9.27
C TYR A 125 -27.12 8.96 7.89
N SER A 126 -25.87 8.64 7.55
CA SER A 126 -25.50 8.10 6.25
C SER A 126 -24.53 6.93 6.40
N ALA A 127 -24.75 5.88 5.61
CA ALA A 127 -23.77 4.81 5.43
C ALA A 127 -22.65 5.21 4.45
N GLN A 128 -22.86 6.28 3.67
CA GLN A 128 -21.91 6.79 2.68
C GLN A 128 -21.13 7.96 3.26
N ASP A 129 -19.81 7.79 3.28
CA ASP A 129 -18.82 8.79 3.65
C ASP A 129 -18.54 9.76 2.50
N ALA A 130 -18.25 11.02 2.81
CA ALA A 130 -17.80 12.01 1.82
C ALA A 130 -16.71 12.91 2.42
N PHE A 131 -15.44 12.75 2.02
CA PHE A 131 -14.33 13.57 2.54
C PHE A 131 -13.06 13.46 1.69
N HIS A 132 -12.09 14.35 1.92
CA HIS A 132 -10.75 14.23 1.35
C HIS A 132 -9.82 13.54 2.34
N PHE A 133 -9.02 12.58 1.88
CA PHE A 133 -8.22 11.70 2.72
C PHE A 133 -6.76 11.72 2.29
N VAL A 134 -5.86 12.06 3.20
CA VAL A 134 -4.40 12.01 3.04
C VAL A 134 -3.87 10.84 3.86
N TYR A 135 -3.26 9.84 3.22
CA TYR A 135 -3.10 8.52 3.81
C TYR A 135 -1.83 7.77 3.41
N GLN A 136 -1.55 6.73 4.19
CA GLN A 136 -0.58 5.68 3.91
C GLN A 136 -1.25 4.31 4.05
N PRO A 137 -0.80 3.27 3.32
CA PRO A 137 -1.17 1.89 3.63
C PRO A 137 -0.55 1.47 4.99
N LEU A 138 -1.31 0.71 5.78
CA LEU A 138 -0.85 0.10 7.03
C LEU A 138 -1.14 -1.40 7.00
N SER A 139 -0.11 -2.21 7.28
CA SER A 139 -0.25 -3.64 7.49
C SER A 139 -0.25 -3.96 8.97
N GLY A 140 -1.32 -4.59 9.44
CA GLY A 140 -1.49 -5.01 10.83
C GLY A 140 -1.67 -3.87 11.80
N ASP A 141 -0.90 -3.93 12.88
CA ASP A 141 -1.04 -3.07 14.04
C ASP A 141 -0.25 -1.79 13.86
N GLY A 142 -0.75 -0.74 14.49
CA GLY A 142 -0.15 0.57 14.35
C GLY A 142 -0.97 1.66 14.98
N ALA A 143 -0.43 2.86 14.91
CA ALA A 143 -1.14 4.05 15.34
C ALA A 143 -0.86 5.19 14.37
N ILE A 144 -1.76 6.15 14.40
CA ILE A 144 -1.53 7.46 13.82
C ILE A 144 -1.77 8.52 14.88
N VAL A 145 -0.86 9.49 14.91
CA VAL A 145 -0.88 10.65 15.80
C VAL A 145 -0.81 11.89 14.93
N ALA A 146 -1.60 12.90 15.27
CA ALA A 146 -1.48 14.24 14.69
C ALA A 146 -1.83 15.30 15.72
N ARG A 147 -1.25 16.49 15.56
CA ARG A 147 -1.74 17.71 16.21
C ARG A 147 -2.55 18.50 15.20
N VAL A 148 -3.82 18.71 15.50
CA VAL A 148 -4.72 19.55 14.72
C VAL A 148 -4.42 20.99 15.09
N VAL A 149 -4.05 21.82 14.12
CA VAL A 149 -3.55 23.19 14.37
C VAL A 149 -4.69 24.19 14.45
N ASN A 150 -5.68 24.07 13.55
CA ASN A 150 -6.83 24.97 13.51
C ASN A 150 -8.08 24.24 12.99
N LEU A 151 -9.25 24.60 13.54
CA LEU A 151 -10.57 24.11 13.14
C LEU A 151 -11.44 25.23 12.58
N PRO A 152 -11.45 25.45 11.25
CA PRO A 152 -12.25 26.53 10.67
C PRO A 152 -13.75 26.23 10.65
N THR A 153 -14.20 25.04 10.22
CA THR A 153 -15.60 24.56 10.34
C THR A 153 -15.72 23.08 9.91
N LEU A 154 -16.04 22.22 10.89
CA LEU A 154 -16.45 20.80 10.84
C LEU A 154 -15.51 19.72 10.24
N GLN A 155 -14.78 19.13 11.19
CA GLN A 155 -14.29 17.74 11.25
C GLN A 155 -12.91 17.44 10.65
N ALA A 156 -11.88 17.92 11.35
CA ALA A 156 -10.54 17.37 11.26
C ALA A 156 -10.47 16.00 11.93
N ARG A 157 -9.84 15.05 11.24
CA ARG A 157 -9.81 13.66 11.66
C ARG A 157 -8.45 13.02 11.50
N VAL A 158 -8.13 12.18 12.48
CA VAL A 158 -7.20 11.07 12.31
C VAL A 158 -8.01 9.79 12.18
N MET A 159 -7.69 8.95 11.19
CA MET A 159 -8.53 7.86 10.73
C MET A 159 -7.74 6.59 10.42
N ILE A 160 -8.32 5.44 10.78
CA ILE A 160 -8.00 4.13 10.19
C ILE A 160 -9.26 3.58 9.52
N ARG A 161 -9.16 3.20 8.24
CA ARG A 161 -10.27 2.65 7.45
C ARG A 161 -9.85 1.42 6.67
N GLU A 162 -10.75 0.43 6.58
CA GLU A 162 -10.42 -0.87 5.98
C GLU A 162 -10.16 -0.79 4.47
N THR A 163 -11.02 -0.07 3.73
CA THR A 163 -10.90 0.09 2.28
C THR A 163 -11.22 1.53 1.88
N MET A 164 -11.05 1.87 0.60
CA MET A 164 -11.46 3.18 0.05
C MET A 164 -12.94 3.26 -0.34
N ASP A 165 -13.72 2.20 -0.07
CA ASP A 165 -15.16 2.20 -0.29
C ASP A 165 -15.86 3.20 0.65
N PRO A 166 -16.75 4.08 0.18
CA PRO A 166 -17.37 5.10 1.03
C PRO A 166 -18.22 4.55 2.17
N SER A 167 -18.47 3.24 2.22
CA SER A 167 -19.20 2.56 3.28
C SER A 167 -18.33 1.64 4.14
N ALA A 168 -17.00 1.69 4.00
CA ALA A 168 -16.05 0.80 4.67
C ALA A 168 -16.07 0.92 6.20
N LYS A 169 -15.69 -0.16 6.89
CA LYS A 169 -15.38 -0.11 8.32
C LYS A 169 -14.33 0.97 8.59
N THR A 170 -14.55 1.78 9.61
CA THR A 170 -13.72 2.95 9.90
C THR A 170 -13.68 3.22 11.40
N VAL A 171 -12.58 3.78 11.88
CA VAL A 171 -12.46 4.39 13.20
C VAL A 171 -11.76 5.72 13.03
N PHE A 172 -12.33 6.78 13.58
CA PHE A 172 -11.73 8.09 13.52
C PHE A 172 -12.15 8.97 14.69
N VAL A 173 -11.30 9.94 14.98
CA VAL A 173 -11.55 11.00 15.96
C VAL A 173 -11.89 12.28 15.23
N VAL A 174 -12.93 12.98 15.67
CA VAL A 174 -13.38 14.26 15.14
C VAL A 174 -13.21 15.30 16.21
N GLU A 175 -12.57 16.40 15.85
CA GLU A 175 -12.56 17.61 16.66
C GLU A 175 -13.66 18.57 16.19
N THR A 176 -14.48 19.05 17.12
CA THR A 176 -15.46 20.12 16.90
C THR A 176 -15.21 21.24 17.90
N ALA A 177 -15.75 22.43 17.66
CA ALA A 177 -15.53 23.61 18.52
C ALA A 177 -15.87 23.43 20.01
N LYS A 178 -16.62 22.38 20.39
CA LYS A 178 -17.03 22.13 21.79
C LYS A 178 -16.86 20.68 22.26
N ASN A 179 -16.55 19.76 21.36
CA ASN A 179 -16.50 18.33 21.66
C ASN A 179 -15.42 17.67 20.84
N VAL A 180 -14.84 16.61 21.40
CA VAL A 180 -14.15 15.60 20.61
C VAL A 180 -15.04 14.36 20.58
N LEU A 181 -15.21 13.81 19.39
CA LEU A 181 -16.06 12.67 19.11
C LEU A 181 -15.19 11.54 18.56
N ALA A 182 -15.47 10.31 18.95
CA ALA A 182 -14.86 9.14 18.33
C ALA A 182 -15.95 8.39 17.56
N TYR A 183 -15.88 8.43 16.23
CA TYR A 183 -16.80 7.72 15.35
C TYR A 183 -16.21 6.39 14.93
N TYR A 184 -17.08 5.40 14.76
CA TYR A 184 -16.70 4.08 14.30
C TYR A 184 -17.82 3.41 13.51
N ARG A 185 -17.40 2.58 12.54
CA ARG A 185 -18.28 1.69 11.78
C ARG A 185 -17.73 0.27 11.86
N THR A 186 -18.50 -0.63 12.44
CA THR A 186 -18.09 -2.03 12.67
C THR A 186 -18.38 -2.95 11.48
N LEU A 187 -19.37 -2.61 10.66
CA LEU A 187 -19.79 -3.37 9.49
C LEU A 187 -19.84 -2.47 8.26
N SER A 188 -19.33 -2.97 7.13
CA SER A 188 -19.45 -2.24 5.85
C SER A 188 -20.92 -2.01 5.50
N GLY A 189 -21.26 -0.82 5.02
CA GLY A 189 -22.64 -0.44 4.71
C GLY A 189 -23.50 0.01 5.90
N ALA A 190 -23.01 -0.10 7.14
CA ALA A 190 -23.73 0.41 8.31
C ALA A 190 -23.55 1.92 8.49
N THR A 191 -24.51 2.59 9.13
CA THR A 191 -24.31 3.94 9.64
C THR A 191 -23.32 3.90 10.82
N PRO A 192 -22.38 4.86 10.90
CA PRO A 192 -21.40 4.89 11.98
C PRO A 192 -22.04 5.31 13.32
N SER A 193 -21.54 4.71 14.40
CA SER A 193 -21.84 5.08 15.79
C SER A 193 -20.74 5.99 16.34
N TYR A 194 -20.96 6.61 17.51
CA TYR A 194 -19.94 7.44 18.14
C TYR A 194 -19.94 7.40 19.67
N PHE A 195 -18.78 7.66 20.25
CA PHE A 195 -18.64 8.13 21.63
C PHE A 195 -18.47 9.64 21.65
N THR A 196 -18.93 10.28 22.72
CA THR A 196 -18.78 11.72 22.95
C THR A 196 -18.27 11.99 24.36
N SER A 197 -17.40 12.99 24.49
CA SER A 197 -17.00 13.57 25.77
C SER A 197 -17.14 15.08 25.66
N SER A 198 -17.94 15.68 26.53
CA SER A 198 -18.03 17.12 26.66
C SER A 198 -16.81 17.62 27.42
N LEU A 199 -15.90 18.30 26.74
CA LEU A 199 -14.75 18.93 27.37
C LEU A 199 -15.07 20.40 27.61
N SER A 200 -15.12 20.81 28.87
CA SER A 200 -15.49 22.17 29.29
C SER A 200 -14.56 23.26 28.73
N TYR A 201 -13.33 22.88 28.38
CA TYR A 201 -12.35 23.75 27.73
C TYR A 201 -11.64 22.94 26.65
N PHE A 202 -11.97 23.25 25.39
CA PHE A 202 -11.35 22.64 24.24
C PHE A 202 -10.95 23.75 23.26
N SER A 203 -9.65 23.89 23.01
CA SER A 203 -9.09 24.90 22.12
C SER A 203 -8.02 24.27 21.25
N SER A 204 -8.09 24.47 19.94
CA SER A 204 -6.99 24.12 19.05
C SER A 204 -5.76 25.02 19.36
N PRO A 205 -4.53 24.49 19.26
CA PRO A 205 -4.19 23.18 18.73
C PRO A 205 -4.44 22.03 19.72
N TYR A 206 -4.71 20.83 19.21
CA TYR A 206 -4.98 19.67 20.04
C TYR A 206 -4.44 18.37 19.43
N TRP A 207 -4.05 17.42 20.26
CA TRP A 207 -3.51 16.14 19.79
C TRP A 207 -4.56 15.04 19.78
N VAL A 208 -4.51 14.24 18.72
CA VAL A 208 -5.43 13.13 18.51
C VAL A 208 -4.68 11.89 18.03
N LYS A 209 -5.16 10.72 18.42
CA LYS A 209 -4.55 9.43 18.08
C LYS A 209 -5.60 8.35 17.86
N VAL A 210 -5.39 7.51 16.86
CA VAL A 210 -6.12 6.25 16.68
C VAL A 210 -5.10 5.12 16.68
N GLN A 211 -5.30 4.13 17.55
CA GLN A 211 -4.44 2.96 17.70
C GLN A 211 -5.21 1.70 17.37
N ARG A 212 -4.58 0.81 16.60
CA ARG A 212 -5.04 -0.54 16.25
C ARG A 212 -4.12 -1.59 16.86
N ASN A 213 -4.71 -2.61 17.48
CA ASN A 213 -4.05 -3.81 18.03
C ASN A 213 -4.94 -5.04 17.79
N GLY A 214 -4.64 -5.82 16.75
CA GLY A 214 -5.50 -6.86 16.20
C GLY A 214 -6.82 -6.29 15.69
N SER A 215 -7.92 -6.76 16.28
CA SER A 215 -9.27 -6.19 16.09
C SER A 215 -9.60 -5.06 17.08
N GLY A 216 -8.74 -4.82 18.08
CA GLY A 216 -8.93 -3.77 19.07
C GLY A 216 -8.54 -2.40 18.54
N PHE A 217 -9.45 -1.43 18.64
CA PHE A 217 -9.20 -0.02 18.34
C PHE A 217 -9.43 0.84 19.57
N THR A 218 -8.49 1.75 19.82
CA THR A 218 -8.63 2.77 20.86
C THR A 218 -8.36 4.14 20.26
N VAL A 219 -9.27 5.06 20.51
CA VAL A 219 -9.14 6.46 20.12
C VAL A 219 -8.68 7.25 21.34
N PHE A 220 -7.74 8.18 21.16
CA PHE A 220 -7.23 9.02 22.23
C PHE A 220 -7.17 10.48 21.81
N TYR A 221 -7.10 11.32 22.83
CA TYR A 221 -6.90 12.75 22.70
C TYR A 221 -5.93 13.24 23.77
N SER A 222 -5.26 14.36 23.51
CA SER A 222 -4.30 14.95 24.44
C SER A 222 -4.18 16.47 24.23
N PRO A 223 -4.21 17.29 25.29
CA PRO A 223 -3.90 18.71 25.19
C PRO A 223 -2.43 19.00 24.85
N ASP A 224 -1.51 18.10 25.22
CA ASP A 224 -0.06 18.38 25.24
C ASP A 224 0.76 17.42 24.35
N GLY A 225 0.19 16.30 23.92
CA GLY A 225 0.84 15.25 23.13
C GLY A 225 1.59 14.22 23.97
N PHE A 226 1.62 14.38 25.30
CA PHE A 226 2.31 13.50 26.24
C PHE A 226 1.32 12.65 27.04
N ASP A 227 0.30 13.30 27.61
CA ASP A 227 -0.73 12.64 28.42
C ASP A 227 -1.96 12.33 27.57
N TRP A 228 -2.19 11.03 27.31
CA TRP A 228 -3.22 10.55 26.41
C TRP A 228 -4.44 10.02 27.16
N THR A 229 -5.61 10.60 26.91
CA THR A 229 -6.88 10.13 27.46
C THR A 229 -7.65 9.32 26.41
N PRO A 230 -8.11 8.09 26.73
CA PRO A 230 -8.91 7.30 25.79
C PRO A 230 -10.34 7.81 25.67
N PHE A 231 -10.92 7.66 24.47
CA PHE A 231 -12.33 7.88 24.19
C PHE A 231 -13.11 6.58 24.34
N GLY A 232 -14.02 6.55 25.32
CA GLY A 232 -14.91 5.41 25.53
C GLY A 232 -14.17 4.12 25.86
N SER A 233 -14.82 2.99 25.60
CA SER A 233 -14.24 1.65 25.76
C SER A 233 -13.46 1.22 24.52
N LEU A 234 -12.63 0.19 24.67
CA LEU A 234 -12.01 -0.53 23.54
C LEU A 234 -13.10 -0.93 22.52
N LEU A 235 -12.85 -0.64 21.24
CA LEU A 235 -13.69 -1.05 20.13
C LEU A 235 -13.15 -2.36 19.54
N ASP A 236 -13.99 -3.39 19.44
CA ASP A 236 -13.63 -4.65 18.78
C ASP A 236 -14.21 -4.67 17.36
N ILE A 237 -13.35 -4.44 16.37
CA ILE A 237 -13.72 -4.32 14.95
C ILE A 237 -12.78 -5.20 14.14
N SER A 238 -13.32 -6.28 13.57
CA SER A 238 -12.56 -7.12 12.65
C SER A 238 -12.39 -6.41 11.31
N MET A 239 -11.21 -5.81 11.12
CA MET A 239 -10.74 -5.32 9.82
C MET A 239 -9.76 -6.32 9.20
N ALA A 240 -9.67 -6.32 7.87
CA ALA A 240 -8.60 -6.99 7.14
C ALA A 240 -7.22 -6.59 7.68
N GLN A 241 -6.22 -7.47 7.53
CA GLN A 241 -4.83 -7.17 7.89
C GLN A 241 -4.39 -5.80 7.36
N ASN A 242 -4.87 -5.46 6.17
CA ASN A 242 -4.43 -4.36 5.35
C ASN A 242 -5.48 -3.26 5.41
N VAL A 243 -5.06 -2.07 5.83
CA VAL A 243 -5.94 -0.91 6.02
C VAL A 243 -5.25 0.35 5.52
N TYR A 244 -5.98 1.45 5.50
CA TYR A 244 -5.44 2.77 5.23
C TYR A 244 -5.49 3.62 6.50
N VAL A 245 -4.41 4.34 6.77
CA VAL A 245 -4.24 5.18 7.94
C VAL A 245 -3.88 6.59 7.50
N GLY A 246 -4.52 7.61 8.09
CA GLY A 246 -4.30 8.97 7.59
C GLY A 246 -5.11 10.07 8.25
N LEU A 247 -5.01 11.25 7.64
CA LEU A 247 -5.71 12.48 7.98
C LEU A 247 -6.93 12.62 7.06
N ALA A 248 -8.11 12.90 7.60
CA ALA A 248 -9.30 13.16 6.80
C ALA A 248 -9.91 14.53 7.16
N ALA A 249 -10.35 15.25 6.14
CA ALA A 249 -10.99 16.55 6.26
C ALA A 249 -12.37 16.55 5.60
N SER A 250 -13.36 17.17 6.24
CA SER A 250 -14.68 17.38 5.65
C SER A 250 -15.25 18.75 5.97
N GLY A 251 -16.46 19.05 5.49
CA GLY A 251 -17.08 20.36 5.69
C GLY A 251 -16.89 21.27 4.48
N GLY A 252 -17.07 22.58 4.67
CA GLY A 252 -17.10 23.54 3.58
C GLY A 252 -18.34 23.40 2.68
N SER A 253 -18.33 24.13 1.56
CA SER A 253 -19.39 24.09 0.54
C SER A 253 -18.77 24.16 -0.85
N ALA A 254 -19.50 23.77 -1.91
CA ALA A 254 -18.98 23.77 -3.28
C ALA A 254 -18.37 25.12 -3.71
N ASN A 255 -18.95 26.24 -3.24
CA ASN A 255 -18.50 27.59 -3.55
C ASN A 255 -17.48 28.15 -2.55
N ASN A 256 -17.40 27.56 -1.36
CA ASN A 256 -16.49 27.98 -0.30
C ASN A 256 -15.91 26.74 0.38
N PRO A 257 -14.90 26.08 -0.23
CA PRO A 257 -14.23 24.95 0.38
C PRO A 257 -13.49 25.39 1.65
N THR A 258 -13.43 24.52 2.63
CA THR A 258 -12.68 24.76 3.88
C THR A 258 -11.28 24.15 3.77
N THR A 259 -10.32 24.64 4.56
CA THR A 259 -8.95 24.10 4.62
C THR A 259 -8.58 23.79 6.07
N GLU A 260 -8.15 22.57 6.32
CA GLU A 260 -7.71 22.09 7.64
C GLU A 260 -6.20 21.91 7.68
N TYR A 261 -5.63 22.05 8.89
CA TYR A 261 -4.19 22.12 9.12
C TYR A 261 -3.77 21.12 10.19
N PHE A 262 -2.74 20.32 9.89
CA PHE A 262 -2.19 19.32 10.80
C PHE A 262 -0.67 19.42 10.84
N ASP A 263 -0.09 19.34 12.02
CA ASP A 263 1.35 19.19 12.17
C ASP A 263 1.70 18.03 13.11
N ASN A 264 2.99 17.75 13.25
CA ASN A 264 3.51 16.64 14.07
C ASN A 264 2.82 15.29 13.77
N VAL A 265 2.52 15.06 12.49
CA VAL A 265 1.85 13.86 12.01
C VAL A 265 2.84 12.71 12.00
N SER A 266 2.49 11.59 12.62
CA SER A 266 3.28 10.37 12.59
C SER A 266 2.40 9.13 12.47
N VAL A 267 2.86 8.17 11.68
CA VAL A 267 2.28 6.83 11.57
C VAL A 267 3.32 5.86 12.10
N THR A 268 2.91 5.02 13.05
CA THR A 268 3.72 3.90 13.53
C THR A 268 3.08 2.61 13.07
N SER A 269 3.90 1.72 12.51
CA SER A 269 3.55 0.31 12.32
C SER A 269 4.25 -0.49 13.41
N SER A 270 3.49 -1.24 14.19
CA SER A 270 4.07 -2.26 15.05
C SER A 270 4.33 -3.47 14.16
N SER A 271 5.60 -3.84 13.98
CA SER A 271 5.98 -4.94 13.09
C SER A 271 5.17 -6.18 13.42
N VAL A 272 4.29 -6.57 12.50
CA VAL A 272 3.74 -7.91 12.47
C VAL A 272 4.93 -8.84 12.25
N THR A 273 5.02 -9.94 12.99
CA THR A 273 6.06 -10.95 12.74
C THR A 273 5.98 -11.32 11.25
N PRO A 274 7.08 -11.24 10.47
CA PRO A 274 7.04 -11.62 9.07
C PRO A 274 6.41 -13.01 8.91
N PRO A 275 5.65 -13.26 7.83
CA PRO A 275 5.09 -14.58 7.60
C PRO A 275 6.21 -15.63 7.62
N VAL A 276 5.94 -16.82 8.13
CA VAL A 276 6.94 -17.89 8.21
C VAL A 276 6.40 -19.11 7.51
N ILE A 277 7.12 -19.62 6.51
CA ILE A 277 6.90 -20.96 5.97
C ILE A 277 7.61 -21.95 6.89
N THR A 278 6.84 -22.82 7.54
CA THR A 278 7.37 -23.88 8.41
C THR A 278 7.61 -25.17 7.64
N SER A 279 6.80 -25.48 6.62
CA SER A 279 7.00 -26.65 5.78
C SER A 279 6.27 -26.56 4.44
N LEU A 280 6.74 -27.38 3.48
CA LEU A 280 6.01 -27.73 2.27
C LEU A 280 5.60 -29.20 2.34
N SER A 281 4.41 -29.53 1.85
CA SER A 281 3.94 -30.93 1.72
C SER A 281 4.85 -31.79 0.84
N THR A 282 5.52 -31.18 -0.15
CA THR A 282 6.63 -31.74 -0.91
C THR A 282 7.60 -30.63 -1.31
N THR A 283 8.89 -30.94 -1.35
CA THR A 283 9.95 -30.03 -1.80
C THR A 283 10.39 -30.32 -3.23
N THR A 284 9.82 -31.34 -3.88
CA THR A 284 10.11 -31.68 -5.28
C THR A 284 8.85 -32.12 -6.02
N GLY A 285 8.77 -31.83 -7.31
CA GLY A 285 7.68 -32.34 -8.14
C GLY A 285 7.67 -31.76 -9.56
N PRO A 286 6.98 -32.42 -10.51
CA PRO A 286 6.82 -31.88 -11.85
C PRO A 286 5.90 -30.66 -11.87
N VAL A 287 5.89 -29.97 -13.00
CA VAL A 287 4.88 -28.96 -13.34
C VAL A 287 3.47 -29.48 -13.05
N GLY A 288 2.60 -28.63 -12.51
CA GLY A 288 1.22 -28.97 -12.16
C GLY A 288 1.05 -29.66 -10.81
N THR A 289 2.14 -30.00 -10.10
CA THR A 289 2.06 -30.51 -8.73
C THR A 289 1.35 -29.50 -7.83
N GLN A 290 0.41 -30.00 -7.01
CA GLN A 290 -0.15 -29.19 -5.92
C GLN A 290 0.77 -29.28 -4.70
N VAL A 291 1.07 -28.12 -4.11
CA VAL A 291 1.89 -28.02 -2.91
C VAL A 291 1.11 -27.27 -1.84
N VAL A 292 0.94 -27.90 -0.69
CA VAL A 292 0.49 -27.23 0.54
C VAL A 292 1.69 -26.61 1.23
N ILE A 293 1.62 -25.32 1.50
CA ILE A 293 2.55 -24.50 2.29
C ILE A 293 1.95 -24.37 3.68
N SER A 294 2.67 -24.80 4.71
CA SER A 294 2.28 -24.62 6.11
C SER A 294 3.11 -23.51 6.75
N GLY A 295 2.51 -22.75 7.65
CA GLY A 295 3.20 -21.62 8.27
C GLY A 295 2.38 -20.78 9.24
N SER A 296 2.84 -19.56 9.45
CA SER A 296 2.18 -18.54 10.27
C SER A 296 2.29 -17.16 9.61
N GLY A 297 1.42 -16.23 10.02
CA GLY A 297 1.45 -14.84 9.53
C GLY A 297 0.89 -14.65 8.11
N PHE A 298 0.26 -15.66 7.51
CA PHE A 298 -0.28 -15.57 6.15
C PHE A 298 -1.57 -14.73 6.04
N GLY A 299 -2.27 -14.49 7.16
CA GLY A 299 -3.59 -13.86 7.15
C GLY A 299 -4.72 -14.83 6.75
N THR A 300 -5.95 -14.52 7.15
CA THR A 300 -7.11 -15.44 7.03
C THR A 300 -7.66 -15.58 5.61
N SER A 301 -7.24 -14.72 4.68
CA SER A 301 -7.63 -14.75 3.26
C SER A 301 -6.51 -14.15 2.40
N GLN A 302 -6.46 -14.50 1.11
CA GLN A 302 -5.39 -14.08 0.21
C GLN A 302 -5.35 -12.55 0.01
N GLY A 303 -6.47 -11.91 -0.35
CA GLY A 303 -6.49 -10.47 -0.64
C GLY A 303 -5.46 -10.09 -1.73
N SER A 304 -4.63 -9.07 -1.47
CA SER A 304 -3.52 -8.65 -2.34
C SER A 304 -2.24 -9.47 -2.17
N SER A 305 -2.27 -10.51 -1.31
CA SER A 305 -1.12 -11.39 -1.05
C SER A 305 -0.87 -12.32 -2.23
N ALA A 306 0.38 -12.73 -2.37
CA ALA A 306 0.83 -13.63 -3.43
C ALA A 306 1.73 -14.73 -2.88
N VAL A 307 1.79 -15.84 -3.59
CA VAL A 307 2.92 -16.77 -3.48
C VAL A 307 3.74 -16.61 -4.75
N VAL A 308 5.06 -16.55 -4.61
CA VAL A 308 5.97 -16.39 -5.74
C VAL A 308 6.95 -17.57 -5.81
N LEU A 309 7.33 -17.93 -7.04
CA LEU A 309 8.41 -18.85 -7.37
C LEU A 309 9.28 -18.13 -8.41
N ASN A 310 10.55 -17.83 -8.06
CA ASN A 310 11.43 -17.01 -8.91
C ASN A 310 10.82 -15.63 -9.25
N ASP A 311 10.28 -14.94 -8.25
CA ASP A 311 9.56 -13.66 -8.35
C ASP A 311 8.31 -13.65 -9.25
N ALA A 312 7.96 -14.80 -9.86
CA ALA A 312 6.75 -14.96 -10.64
C ALA A 312 5.59 -15.45 -9.74
N PRO A 313 4.41 -14.82 -9.80
CA PRO A 313 3.24 -15.31 -9.07
C PRO A 313 2.87 -16.74 -9.46
N VAL A 314 2.60 -17.59 -8.47
CA VAL A 314 2.03 -18.93 -8.68
C VAL A 314 0.52 -18.94 -8.48
N THR A 315 -0.17 -19.91 -9.07
CA THR A 315 -1.60 -20.10 -8.86
C THR A 315 -1.87 -20.55 -7.43
N VAL A 316 -2.65 -19.77 -6.69
CA VAL A 316 -3.15 -20.08 -5.34
C VAL A 316 -4.53 -20.73 -5.46
N ASN A 317 -4.67 -21.94 -4.92
CA ASN A 317 -5.91 -22.72 -4.92
C ASN A 317 -6.74 -22.48 -3.64
N SER A 318 -6.08 -22.26 -2.49
CA SER A 318 -6.73 -21.98 -1.20
C SER A 318 -5.80 -21.21 -0.27
N TRP A 319 -6.35 -20.43 0.66
CA TRP A 319 -5.59 -19.62 1.63
C TRP A 319 -6.25 -19.64 3.00
N SER A 320 -5.43 -19.73 4.04
CA SER A 320 -5.81 -19.53 5.44
C SER A 320 -4.62 -18.95 6.22
N ALA A 321 -4.83 -18.60 7.50
CA ALA A 321 -3.80 -18.00 8.34
C ALA A 321 -2.55 -18.87 8.54
N THR A 322 -2.65 -20.17 8.31
CA THR A 322 -1.57 -21.14 8.55
C THR A 322 -1.32 -22.11 7.39
N SER A 323 -2.11 -22.05 6.31
CA SER A 323 -1.99 -22.99 5.19
C SER A 323 -2.41 -22.36 3.86
N ILE A 324 -1.57 -22.51 2.84
CA ILE A 324 -1.82 -22.06 1.46
C ILE A 324 -1.60 -23.25 0.52
N THR A 325 -2.55 -23.52 -0.37
CA THR A 325 -2.38 -24.54 -1.42
C THR A 325 -2.07 -23.86 -2.74
N ILE A 326 -1.00 -24.25 -3.41
CA ILE A 326 -0.59 -23.70 -4.72
C ILE A 326 -0.47 -24.79 -5.78
N THR A 327 -0.44 -24.38 -7.04
CA THR A 327 -0.11 -25.25 -8.19
C THR A 327 1.19 -24.77 -8.84
N ILE A 328 2.16 -25.66 -9.04
CA ILE A 328 3.43 -25.34 -9.70
C ILE A 328 3.19 -24.99 -11.18
N PRO A 329 3.59 -23.79 -11.65
CA PRO A 329 3.25 -23.32 -12.99
C PRO A 329 4.04 -24.03 -14.10
N THR A 330 3.54 -23.95 -15.34
CA THR A 330 4.08 -24.67 -16.52
C THR A 330 5.46 -24.25 -17.00
N ALA A 331 5.94 -23.07 -16.60
CA ALA A 331 7.27 -22.57 -16.89
C ALA A 331 8.19 -22.56 -15.65
N ALA A 332 7.80 -23.26 -14.58
CA ALA A 332 8.57 -23.30 -13.35
C ALA A 332 9.94 -23.98 -13.56
N THR A 333 10.99 -23.33 -13.09
CA THR A 333 12.30 -23.94 -12.84
C THR A 333 12.53 -24.10 -11.34
N THR A 334 13.47 -24.95 -10.93
CA THR A 334 13.89 -25.08 -9.52
C THR A 334 14.25 -23.71 -8.94
N ALA A 335 13.57 -23.31 -7.87
CA ALA A 335 13.71 -21.99 -7.25
C ALA A 335 13.13 -21.98 -5.83
N GLU A 336 13.29 -20.86 -5.14
CA GLU A 336 12.71 -20.63 -3.81
C GLU A 336 11.25 -20.18 -3.90
N ILE A 337 10.42 -20.73 -3.00
CA ILE A 337 9.05 -20.31 -2.76
C ILE A 337 9.04 -19.29 -1.62
N CYS A 338 8.34 -18.17 -1.83
CA CYS A 338 8.07 -17.16 -0.82
C CYS A 338 6.57 -16.82 -0.78
N VAL A 339 6.07 -16.52 0.42
CA VAL A 339 4.73 -15.94 0.62
C VAL A 339 4.88 -14.45 0.85
N LEU A 340 4.25 -13.63 0.01
CA LEU A 340 4.18 -12.18 0.13
C LEU A 340 2.82 -11.80 0.68
N VAL A 341 2.76 -11.17 1.84
CA VAL A 341 1.50 -10.76 2.46
C VAL A 341 1.29 -9.25 2.23
N GLY A 342 0.23 -8.89 1.50
CA GLY A 342 -0.09 -7.49 1.18
C GLY A 342 -0.45 -6.65 2.44
N PRO A 343 -0.58 -5.30 2.35
CA PRO A 343 -0.25 -4.50 1.16
C PRO A 343 1.22 -4.04 1.19
N SER A 344 1.93 -4.25 2.30
CA SER A 344 3.37 -4.00 2.44
C SER A 344 4.20 -5.04 1.67
N MET A 345 3.57 -6.15 1.26
CA MET A 345 4.19 -7.26 0.53
C MET A 345 5.38 -7.83 1.32
N GLU A 346 5.22 -7.94 2.64
CA GLU A 346 6.22 -8.54 3.51
C GLU A 346 6.43 -10.00 3.13
N SER A 347 7.68 -10.39 2.92
CA SER A 347 8.06 -11.72 2.47
C SER A 347 8.28 -12.67 3.62
N SER A 348 7.94 -13.94 3.41
CA SER A 348 8.34 -15.02 4.29
C SER A 348 9.82 -15.38 4.16
N ASN A 349 10.29 -16.31 4.99
CA ASN A 349 11.50 -17.05 4.68
C ASN A 349 11.34 -17.82 3.36
N PRO A 350 12.40 -17.90 2.52
CA PRO A 350 12.39 -18.70 1.32
C PRO A 350 12.47 -20.19 1.66
N VAL A 351 11.81 -21.03 0.86
CA VAL A 351 11.96 -22.49 0.91
C VAL A 351 12.20 -23.03 -0.50
N LEU A 352 13.30 -23.75 -0.69
CA LEU A 352 13.66 -24.32 -1.99
C LEU A 352 12.64 -25.38 -2.45
N PHE A 353 12.21 -25.27 -3.70
CA PHE A 353 11.41 -26.27 -4.40
C PHE A 353 12.11 -26.72 -5.70
N THR A 354 12.31 -28.03 -5.84
CA THR A 354 12.96 -28.62 -7.01
C THR A 354 11.92 -29.06 -8.04
N VAL A 355 11.90 -28.39 -9.19
CA VAL A 355 11.04 -28.80 -10.31
C VAL A 355 11.71 -29.97 -11.02
N THR A 356 11.02 -31.11 -11.06
CA THR A 356 11.49 -32.27 -11.81
C THR A 356 10.94 -32.23 -13.23
N SER A 357 11.78 -32.60 -14.21
CA SER A 357 11.26 -32.87 -15.56
C SER A 357 10.23 -33.98 -15.46
N SER A 358 9.03 -33.77 -16.02
CA SER A 358 8.06 -34.86 -16.20
C SER A 358 8.78 -36.04 -16.86
N PRO A 359 8.65 -37.28 -16.38
CA PRO A 359 9.29 -38.41 -17.03
C PRO A 359 8.82 -38.43 -18.48
N LEU A 360 9.78 -38.41 -19.43
CA LEU A 360 9.48 -38.59 -20.84
C LEU A 360 8.59 -39.84 -20.96
N PRO A 361 7.49 -39.80 -21.75
CA PRO A 361 6.76 -41.03 -22.04
C PRO A 361 7.78 -42.05 -22.55
N ARG A 362 7.78 -43.25 -21.97
CA ARG A 362 8.72 -44.32 -22.29
C ARG A 362 8.53 -44.71 -23.75
N VAL A 363 9.22 -44.03 -24.67
CA VAL A 363 9.38 -44.48 -26.04
C VAL A 363 10.25 -45.73 -25.94
N GLY A 364 9.71 -46.89 -26.33
CA GLY A 364 10.44 -48.14 -26.33
C GLY A 364 11.58 -48.07 -27.34
N TRP A 365 12.80 -47.84 -26.87
CA TRP A 365 14.00 -47.96 -27.68
C TRP A 365 14.60 -49.35 -27.48
N THR A 366 14.62 -50.15 -28.55
CA THR A 366 15.53 -51.29 -28.68
C THR A 366 16.96 -50.76 -28.83
N PRO A 367 17.95 -51.23 -28.06
CA PRO A 367 19.28 -50.64 -28.07
C PRO A 367 20.05 -51.06 -29.33
N ILE A 368 20.62 -50.08 -30.04
CA ILE A 368 21.78 -50.29 -30.92
C ILE A 368 22.95 -49.59 -30.21
N LEU A 369 24.03 -50.33 -29.99
CA LEU A 369 25.23 -49.90 -29.28
C LEU A 369 25.95 -48.78 -30.05
N GLY A 370 26.22 -47.67 -29.36
CA GLY A 370 27.07 -46.56 -29.83
C GLY A 370 27.39 -45.62 -28.65
N GLU A 371 28.67 -45.34 -28.48
CA GLU A 371 29.32 -44.82 -27.26
C GLU A 371 29.64 -43.31 -27.37
N TRP A 372 29.88 -42.64 -26.22
CA TRP A 372 30.42 -41.27 -25.96
C TRP A 372 29.44 -40.07 -26.15
N GLU A 373 29.41 -38.96 -25.37
CA GLU A 373 30.18 -38.39 -24.25
C GLU A 373 29.32 -37.27 -23.58
N ARG A 374 29.51 -36.90 -22.30
CA ARG A 374 28.74 -35.80 -21.62
C ARG A 374 29.58 -34.52 -21.48
N PRO A 375 29.02 -33.31 -21.67
CA PRO A 375 29.60 -32.09 -21.13
C PRO A 375 28.91 -31.63 -19.83
N GLU A 376 29.70 -31.19 -18.86
CA GLU A 376 29.26 -30.57 -17.62
C GLU A 376 28.85 -29.10 -17.86
N GLU A 377 27.71 -28.68 -17.32
CA GLU A 377 27.26 -27.28 -17.34
C GLU A 377 27.51 -26.63 -15.97
N ARG A 378 28.25 -25.53 -15.99
CA ARG A 378 28.67 -24.72 -14.83
C ARG A 378 27.56 -23.72 -14.47
N VAL A 379 26.97 -23.85 -13.29
CA VAL A 379 26.04 -22.86 -12.72
C VAL A 379 26.82 -21.71 -12.06
N THR A 380 26.54 -20.47 -12.46
CA THR A 380 27.00 -19.24 -11.78
C THR A 380 25.90 -18.72 -10.84
N PRO A 381 26.20 -18.27 -9.60
CA PRO A 381 25.19 -17.74 -8.69
C PRO A 381 24.85 -16.27 -8.96
N THR A 382 23.56 -15.92 -8.89
CA THR A 382 23.00 -14.57 -9.08
C THR A 382 22.34 -14.03 -7.80
N ALA A 383 22.65 -12.77 -7.49
CA ALA A 383 21.97 -11.69 -6.76
C ALA A 383 21.10 -11.87 -5.48
N CYS A 384 20.79 -13.07 -4.95
CA CYS A 384 20.03 -13.17 -3.69
C CYS A 384 20.87 -12.83 -2.42
N SER A 385 22.15 -12.52 -2.58
CA SER A 385 23.06 -12.15 -1.49
C SER A 385 23.18 -10.64 -1.22
N GLN A 386 22.52 -9.77 -2.00
CA GLN A 386 22.80 -8.32 -1.92
C GLN A 386 21.99 -7.53 -0.89
N HIS A 387 20.96 -8.09 -0.26
CA HIS A 387 20.24 -7.37 0.81
C HIS A 387 20.80 -7.56 2.23
N ARG A 388 21.84 -8.41 2.40
CA ARG A 388 22.54 -8.60 3.70
C ARG A 388 24.04 -8.30 3.64
N ALA A 389 24.46 -7.41 2.74
CA ALA A 389 25.85 -6.94 2.62
C ALA A 389 26.09 -5.50 3.11
N ARG A 390 25.07 -4.82 3.69
CA ARG A 390 25.19 -3.43 4.19
C ARG A 390 25.18 -3.26 5.72
N GLU A 391 25.39 -4.34 6.48
CA GLU A 391 25.43 -4.25 7.96
C GLU A 391 26.58 -5.05 8.63
N ARG A 392 27.54 -5.59 7.86
CA ARG A 392 28.75 -6.24 8.43
C ARG A 392 30.04 -5.71 7.81
N SER A 393 30.26 -4.41 7.93
CA SER A 393 31.55 -3.80 7.58
C SER A 393 31.95 -2.70 8.54
N TRP A 394 31.82 -2.95 9.85
CA TRP A 394 32.51 -2.20 10.90
C TRP A 394 32.70 -3.10 12.13
N GLN A 395 33.53 -4.13 12.00
CA GLN A 395 34.29 -4.71 13.12
C GLN A 395 35.21 -5.80 12.58
N THR A 396 36.44 -5.84 13.10
CA THR A 396 37.51 -6.82 12.85
C THR A 396 38.47 -6.51 11.69
N ALA A 397 39.36 -5.53 11.88
CA ALA A 397 40.69 -5.53 11.26
C ALA A 397 41.70 -4.83 12.16
N ARG A 398 42.65 -5.62 12.68
CA ARG A 398 43.92 -5.35 13.42
C ARG A 398 44.00 -6.45 14.49
N THR A 399 44.92 -7.41 14.49
CA THR A 399 46.36 -7.32 14.28
C THR A 399 46.95 -8.74 14.19
N ALA A 400 47.87 -8.99 13.24
CA ALA A 400 48.94 -10.02 13.20
C ALA A 400 49.32 -10.21 11.71
N SER A 401 50.56 -10.13 11.22
CA SER A 401 51.87 -10.45 11.79
C SER A 401 52.96 -9.78 10.93
N ILE A 402 54.08 -9.37 11.52
CA ILE A 402 55.40 -9.36 10.84
C ILE A 402 56.39 -10.03 11.81
N SER A 403 57.14 -10.98 11.27
CA SER A 403 58.06 -11.89 11.95
C SER A 403 59.51 -11.39 11.83
N CYS A 404 60.26 -11.51 12.94
CA CYS A 404 61.67 -11.95 13.06
C CYS A 404 62.85 -11.20 12.39
N ILE A 405 63.81 -10.67 13.20
CA ILE A 405 65.17 -11.23 13.48
C ILE A 405 66.23 -10.19 13.94
N SER A 406 67.03 -10.61 14.95
CA SER A 406 68.37 -10.16 15.41
C SER A 406 68.47 -8.78 16.09
N ARG A 407 69.22 -8.58 17.17
CA ARG A 407 70.34 -9.32 17.77
C ARG A 407 70.40 -9.01 19.26
#